data_AF-A0A498R5Q9-F1
#
_entry.id   AF-A0A498R5Q9-F1
#
_cell.length_a   1.000
_cell.length_b   1.000
_cell.length_c   1.000
_cell.angle_alpha   90.00
_cell.angle_beta   90.00
_cell.angle_gamma   90.00
#
_symmetry.space_group_name_H-M   'P 1'
#
loop_
_entity.id
_entity.type
_entity.pdbx_description
1 polymer ?
#
loop_
_entity_poly.entity_id
_entity_poly.type
_entity_poly.pdbx_seq_one_letter_code
_entity_poly.pdbx_strand_id
1 'polypeptide(L)'
;MAYFDPVEVRDELLKSLIKEEDIKESTGYIDDIAIRLGVNPARIPKPAPYQVKTLALCYALMVSAQNASLQNGSGGENGADAYEIKRRVYKARVDELEAQVTMQTLLGGGSAGRKFPVSIPLGRC
;
A
#
# COMPACT_ATOMS: atom_id res chain seq x y z
N MET A 1 -0.26 -11.84 9.88
CA MET A 1 1.04 -11.13 9.98
C MET A 1 0.90 -9.87 9.16
N ALA A 2 1.18 -8.70 9.73
CA ALA A 2 0.95 -7.42 9.05
C ALA A 2 2.07 -7.11 8.04
N TYR A 3 1.71 -6.48 6.92
CA TYR A 3 2.67 -6.03 5.90
C TYR A 3 3.28 -4.65 6.18
N PHE A 4 2.77 -3.91 7.17
CA PHE A 4 3.28 -2.60 7.58
C PHE A 4 3.19 -2.41 9.09
N ASP A 5 4.06 -1.56 9.64
CA ASP A 5 4.04 -1.16 11.04
C ASP A 5 3.20 0.12 11.22
N PRO A 6 2.28 0.17 12.21
CA PRO A 6 1.43 1.33 12.46
C PRO A 6 2.22 2.57 12.93
N VAL A 7 3.46 2.39 13.39
CA VAL A 7 4.34 3.48 13.84
C VAL A 7 4.81 4.37 12.67
N GLU A 8 4.93 3.80 11.48
CA GLU A 8 5.40 4.49 10.27
C GLU A 8 4.32 5.30 9.55
N VAL A 9 3.08 5.23 10.03
CA VAL A 9 1.97 6.04 9.54
C VAL A 9 2.25 7.51 9.87
N ARG A 10 2.37 8.33 8.82
CA ARG A 10 2.61 9.78 8.91
C ARG A 10 1.33 10.61 8.99
N ASP A 11 0.16 10.01 8.80
CA ASP A 11 -1.10 10.74 8.88
C ASP A 11 -1.55 10.89 10.34
N GLU A 12 -1.33 12.07 10.93
CA GLU A 12 -1.61 12.35 12.34
C GLU A 12 -3.11 12.24 12.70
N LEU A 13 -4.00 12.44 11.73
CA LEU A 13 -5.46 12.36 11.93
C LEU A 13 -5.95 10.91 12.01
N LEU A 14 -5.40 10.04 11.17
CA LEU A 14 -5.85 8.65 11.06
C LEU A 14 -4.99 7.68 11.89
N LYS A 15 -3.76 8.05 12.26
CA LYS A 15 -2.84 7.19 13.03
C LYS A 15 -3.47 6.69 14.34
N SER A 16 -4.22 7.55 15.03
CA SER A 16 -4.89 7.20 16.30
C SER A 16 -6.17 6.38 16.12
N LEU A 17 -6.66 6.25 14.89
CA LEU A 17 -7.91 5.58 14.54
C LEU A 17 -7.71 4.21 13.88
N ILE A 18 -6.46 3.85 13.53
CA ILE A 18 -6.13 2.53 12.97
C ILE A 18 -6.31 1.47 14.05
N LYS A 19 -7.22 0.52 13.81
CA LYS A 19 -7.40 -0.65 14.65
C LYS A 19 -6.63 -1.84 14.07
N GLU A 20 -6.35 -2.82 14.93
CA GLU A 20 -5.76 -4.09 14.48
C GLU A 20 -6.64 -4.83 13.46
N GLU A 21 -7.95 -4.58 13.48
CA GLU A 21 -8.91 -5.11 12.50
C GLU A 21 -8.63 -4.56 11.10
N ASP A 22 -8.37 -3.26 10.96
CA ASP A 22 -8.04 -2.62 9.67
C ASP A 22 -6.69 -3.14 9.11
N ILE A 23 -5.76 -3.50 10.00
CA ILE A 23 -4.47 -4.10 9.64
C ILE A 23 -4.66 -5.53 9.11
N LYS A 24 -5.58 -6.30 9.70
CA LYS A 24 -5.92 -7.65 9.21
C LYS A 24 -6.63 -7.58 7.86
N GLU A 25 -7.57 -6.64 7.71
CA GLU A 25 -8.31 -6.46 6.46
C GLU A 25 -7.39 -6.03 5.30
N SER A 26 -6.52 -5.04 5.53
CA SER A 26 -5.48 -4.67 4.56
C SER A 26 -4.53 -5.81 4.21
N THR A 27 -4.17 -6.64 5.19
CA THR A 27 -3.36 -7.85 4.93
C THR A 27 -4.09 -8.83 4.01
N GLY A 28 -5.37 -9.09 4.29
CA GLY A 28 -6.21 -9.94 3.45
C GLY A 28 -6.40 -9.39 2.04
N TYR A 29 -6.50 -8.07 1.89
CA TYR A 29 -6.57 -7.41 0.57
C TYR A 29 -5.32 -7.65 -0.27
N ILE A 30 -4.13 -7.56 0.33
CA ILE A 30 -2.86 -7.88 -0.37
C ILE A 30 -2.81 -9.35 -0.76
N ASP A 31 -3.23 -10.24 0.14
CA ASP A 31 -3.24 -11.68 -0.15
C ASP A 31 -4.19 -12.01 -1.32
N ASP A 32 -5.36 -11.37 -1.40
CA ASP A 32 -6.29 -11.54 -2.52
C ASP A 32 -5.70 -11.02 -3.84
N ILE A 33 -5.06 -9.84 -3.83
CA ILE A 33 -4.33 -9.31 -5.00
C ILE A 33 -3.23 -10.27 -5.44
N ALA A 34 -2.47 -10.84 -4.49
CA ALA A 34 -1.41 -11.79 -4.80
C ALA A 34 -1.99 -13.04 -5.47
N ILE A 35 -3.09 -13.60 -4.92
CA ILE A 35 -3.78 -14.75 -5.49
C ILE A 35 -4.31 -14.44 -6.89
N ARG A 36 -4.93 -13.26 -7.09
CA ARG A 36 -5.43 -12.80 -8.39
C ARG A 36 -4.32 -12.68 -9.44
N LEU A 37 -3.14 -12.28 -9.02
CA LEU A 37 -1.94 -12.22 -9.85
C LEU A 37 -1.21 -13.57 -9.97
N GLY A 38 -1.73 -14.66 -9.39
CA GLY A 38 -1.13 -15.99 -9.44
C GLY A 38 0.13 -16.16 -8.59
N VAL A 39 0.35 -15.25 -7.65
CA VAL A 39 1.47 -15.27 -6.70
C VAL A 39 1.00 -15.88 -5.37
N ASN A 40 1.73 -16.87 -4.87
CA ASN A 40 1.46 -17.39 -3.53
C ASN A 40 1.86 -16.32 -2.49
N PRO A 41 0.95 -15.87 -1.60
CA PRO A 41 1.26 -14.84 -0.60
C PRO A 41 2.42 -15.23 0.33
N ALA A 42 2.67 -16.54 0.53
CA ALA A 42 3.83 -17.01 1.29
C ALA A 42 5.18 -16.72 0.63
N ARG A 43 5.22 -16.37 -0.67
CA ARG A 43 6.43 -16.00 -1.42
C ARG A 43 6.74 -14.51 -1.36
N ILE A 44 5.88 -13.69 -0.77
CA ILE A 44 6.13 -12.26 -0.60
C ILE A 44 7.31 -12.10 0.38
N PRO A 45 8.41 -11.47 -0.04
CA PRO A 45 9.60 -11.33 0.81
C PRO A 45 9.28 -10.49 2.06
N LYS A 46 9.99 -10.76 3.14
CA LYS A 46 9.89 -10.04 4.42
C LYS A 46 11.24 -9.39 4.75
N PRO A 47 11.32 -8.06 4.91
CA PRO A 47 10.23 -7.07 4.87
C PRO A 47 9.59 -6.93 3.48
N ALA A 48 8.29 -6.63 3.46
CA ALA A 48 7.52 -6.48 2.22
C ALA A 48 8.12 -5.37 1.33
N PRO A 49 8.07 -5.53 -0.01
CA PRO A 49 8.56 -4.49 -0.90
C PRO A 49 7.79 -3.19 -0.70
N TYR A 50 8.47 -2.06 -0.91
CA TYR A 50 7.96 -0.73 -0.59
C TYR A 50 6.57 -0.45 -1.19
N GLN A 51 6.33 -0.89 -2.43
CA GLN A 51 5.03 -0.72 -3.10
C GLN A 51 3.92 -1.50 -2.38
N VAL A 52 4.18 -2.73 -1.94
CA VAL A 52 3.20 -3.55 -1.19
C VAL A 52 2.93 -2.97 0.18
N LYS A 53 3.98 -2.52 0.89
CA LYS A 53 3.86 -1.84 2.17
C LYS A 53 3.03 -0.56 2.04
N THR A 54 3.28 0.23 0.99
CA THR A 54 2.54 1.47 0.73
C THR A 54 1.08 1.18 0.39
N LEU A 55 0.81 0.14 -0.41
CA LEU A 55 -0.56 -0.25 -0.76
C LEU A 55 -1.35 -0.70 0.47
N ALA A 56 -0.77 -1.56 1.31
CA ALA A 56 -1.39 -2.02 2.54
C ALA A 56 -1.70 -0.86 3.50
N LEU A 57 -0.77 0.08 3.63
CA LEU A 57 -0.93 1.29 4.45
C LEU A 57 -2.03 2.20 3.90
N CYS A 58 -2.04 2.49 2.60
CA CYS A 58 -3.08 3.32 1.98
C CYS A 58 -4.47 2.70 2.10
N TYR A 59 -4.57 1.37 1.97
CA TYR A 59 -5.84 0.65 2.15
C TYR A 59 -6.34 0.75 3.60
N ALA A 60 -5.48 0.49 4.59
CA ALA A 60 -5.85 0.63 6.00
C ALA A 60 -6.27 2.06 6.36
N LEU A 61 -5.61 3.08 5.78
CA LEU A 61 -6.01 4.48 5.94
C LEU A 61 -7.36 4.81 5.28
N MET A 62 -7.66 4.19 4.14
CA MET A 62 -8.95 4.33 3.47
C MET A 62 -10.09 3.74 4.31
N VAL A 63 -9.91 2.53 4.85
CA VAL A 63 -10.91 1.84 5.67
C VAL A 63 -11.14 2.57 6.99
N SER A 64 -10.07 2.97 7.68
CA SER A 64 -10.17 3.76 8.92
C SER A 64 -10.85 5.11 8.69
N ALA A 65 -10.53 5.82 7.59
CA ALA A 65 -11.21 7.06 7.21
C ALA A 65 -12.70 6.83 6.88
N GLN A 66 -13.05 5.71 6.24
CA GLN A 66 -14.44 5.34 5.97
C GLN A 66 -15.21 5.07 7.27
N ASN A 67 -14.63 4.29 8.18
CA ASN A 67 -15.23 4.00 9.48
C ASN A 67 -15.42 5.27 10.31
N ALA A 68 -14.42 6.16 10.32
CA ALA A 68 -14.50 7.46 10.99
C ALA A 68 -15.56 8.38 10.37
N SER A 69 -15.66 8.41 9.04
CA SER A 69 -16.69 9.19 8.33
C SER A 69 -18.10 8.69 8.65
N LEU A 70 -18.32 7.37 8.62
CA LEU A 70 -19.62 6.75 8.95
C LEU A 70 -20.03 7.00 10.40
N GLN A 71 -19.09 6.96 11.34
CA GLN A 71 -19.37 7.24 12.75
C GLN A 71 -19.61 8.73 13.03
N ASN A 72 -18.93 9.64 12.33
CA ASN A 72 -19.12 11.10 12.49
C ASN A 72 -20.33 11.65 11.73
N GLY A 73 -20.86 10.91 10.74
CA GLY A 73 -22.04 11.30 9.96
C GLY A 73 -23.34 11.48 10.76
N SER A 74 -23.36 11.11 12.05
CA SER A 74 -24.51 11.33 12.94
C SER A 74 -24.47 12.65 13.73
N GLY A 75 -23.47 13.53 13.59
CA GLY A 75 -23.49 14.78 14.38
C GLY A 75 -22.39 15.84 14.22
N GLY A 76 -21.58 15.85 13.16
CA GLY A 76 -20.51 16.85 13.04
C GLY A 76 -20.19 17.31 11.61
N GLU A 77 -20.76 18.45 11.21
CA GLU A 77 -20.65 19.08 9.87
C GLU A 77 -19.23 19.53 9.46
N ASN A 78 -18.21 19.43 10.32
CA ASN A 78 -16.84 19.86 9.98
C ASN A 78 -15.82 18.71 9.98
N GLY A 79 -16.03 17.67 10.79
CA GLY A 79 -15.11 16.52 10.88
C GLY A 79 -15.38 15.46 9.83
N ALA A 80 -16.65 15.23 9.51
CA ALA A 80 -17.08 14.23 8.54
C ALA A 80 -16.48 14.50 7.14
N ASP A 81 -16.47 15.77 6.71
CA ASP A 81 -15.91 16.20 5.44
C ASP A 81 -14.40 15.94 5.33
N ALA A 82 -13.63 16.18 6.40
CA ALA A 82 -12.19 15.96 6.38
C ALA A 82 -11.82 14.47 6.21
N TYR A 83 -12.57 13.56 6.87
CA TYR A 83 -12.39 12.12 6.70
C TYR A 83 -12.83 11.65 5.32
N GLU A 84 -13.91 12.20 4.77
CA GLU A 84 -14.39 11.85 3.43
C GLU A 84 -13.39 12.28 2.34
N ILE A 85 -12.83 13.49 2.44
CA ILE A 85 -11.78 13.98 1.53
C ILE A 85 -10.56 13.07 1.58
N LYS A 86 -10.06 12.72 2.78
CA LYS A 86 -8.93 11.79 2.93
C LYS A 86 -9.26 10.42 2.34
N ARG A 87 -10.46 9.89 2.56
CA ARG A 87 -10.90 8.62 1.96
C ARG A 87 -10.82 8.67 0.43
N ARG A 88 -11.26 9.76 -0.21
CA ARG A 88 -11.17 9.92 -1.67
C ARG A 88 -9.72 9.94 -2.16
N VAL A 89 -8.84 10.65 -1.45
CA VAL A 89 -7.40 10.72 -1.76
C VAL A 89 -6.74 9.34 -1.63
N TYR A 90 -6.98 8.63 -0.54
CA TYR A 90 -6.43 7.29 -0.35
C TYR A 90 -7.01 6.28 -1.33
N LYS A 91 -8.29 6.38 -1.68
CA LYS A 91 -8.89 5.54 -2.72
C LYS A 91 -8.22 5.75 -4.08
N ALA A 92 -8.03 7.00 -4.50
CA ALA A 92 -7.31 7.29 -5.73
C ALA A 92 -5.88 6.72 -5.68
N ARG A 93 -5.21 6.86 -4.53
CA ARG A 93 -3.86 6.34 -4.36
C ARG A 93 -3.80 4.81 -4.40
N VAL A 94 -4.79 4.12 -3.84
CA VAL A 94 -4.92 2.66 -3.92
C VAL A 94 -5.13 2.23 -5.37
N ASP A 95 -5.99 2.90 -6.12
CA ASP A 95 -6.24 2.60 -7.54
C ASP A 95 -4.97 2.78 -8.40
N GLU A 96 -4.24 3.88 -8.19
CA GLU A 96 -2.95 4.13 -8.84
C GLU A 96 -1.92 3.04 -8.52
N LEU A 97 -1.83 2.63 -7.25
CA LEU A 97 -0.87 1.61 -6.81
C LEU A 97 -1.28 0.24 -7.31
N GLU A 98 -2.56 -0.09 -7.31
CA GLU A 98 -3.09 -1.34 -7.86
C GLU A 98 -2.80 -1.47 -9.34
N ALA A 99 -2.97 -0.39 -10.12
CA ALA A 99 -2.61 -0.36 -11.54
C ALA A 99 -1.09 -0.56 -11.80
N GLN A 100 -0.24 -0.20 -10.83
CA GLN A 100 1.21 -0.37 -10.92
C GLN A 100 1.71 -1.70 -10.37
N VAL A 101 0.91 -2.39 -9.54
CA VAL A 101 1.31 -3.65 -8.91
C VAL A 101 1.26 -4.77 -9.93
N THR A 102 2.44 -5.28 -10.27
CA THR A 102 2.62 -6.47 -11.09
C THR A 102 3.12 -7.63 -10.25
N MET A 103 3.04 -8.87 -10.77
CA MET A 103 3.61 -10.05 -10.12
C MET A 103 5.08 -9.85 -9.69
N GLN A 104 5.86 -9.13 -10.49
CA GLN A 104 7.28 -8.87 -10.21
C GLN A 104 7.44 -7.92 -9.02
N THR A 105 6.58 -6.92 -8.90
CA THR A 105 6.55 -5.99 -7.77
C THR A 105 6.24 -6.69 -6.45
N LEU A 106 5.32 -7.67 -6.45
CA LEU A 106 4.95 -8.44 -5.25
C LEU A 106 6.10 -9.31 -4.73
N LEU A 107 6.92 -9.86 -5.63
CA LEU A 107 8.06 -10.72 -5.30
C LEU A 107 9.34 -9.94 -4.99
N GLY A 108 9.26 -8.61 -4.85
CA GLY A 108 10.41 -7.76 -4.53
C GLY A 108 11.24 -7.31 -5.73
N GLY A 109 10.71 -7.46 -6.94
CA GLY A 109 11.40 -7.13 -8.19
C GLY A 109 12.48 -8.15 -8.52
N GLY A 110 12.21 -9.00 -9.50
CA GLY A 110 13.25 -9.83 -10.10
C GLY A 110 14.34 -8.92 -10.66
N SER A 111 15.51 -8.94 -10.01
CA SER A 111 16.81 -8.54 -10.55
C SER A 111 16.75 -7.48 -11.66
N ALA A 112 16.55 -6.21 -11.28
CA ALA A 112 17.28 -5.16 -11.96
C ALA A 112 18.75 -5.31 -11.57
N GLY A 113 19.38 -6.42 -12.01
CA GLY A 113 20.79 -6.39 -12.28
C GLY A 113 20.94 -5.21 -13.21
N ARG A 114 21.45 -4.10 -12.68
CA ARG A 114 21.93 -2.99 -13.50
C ARG A 114 22.82 -3.65 -14.53
N LYS A 115 22.31 -3.92 -15.73
CA LYS A 115 23.14 -4.06 -16.91
C LYS A 115 23.68 -2.66 -17.11
N PHE A 116 24.71 -2.33 -16.32
CA PHE A 116 25.62 -1.26 -16.67
C PHE A 116 25.99 -1.51 -18.13
N PRO A 117 25.84 -0.53 -19.02
CA PRO A 117 26.22 -0.71 -20.41
C PRO A 117 27.68 -1.17 -20.43
N VAL A 118 27.91 -2.34 -21.00
CA VAL A 118 29.23 -2.94 -21.16
C VAL A 118 30.11 -1.87 -21.81
N SER A 119 31.16 -1.46 -21.09
CA SER A 119 32.16 -0.52 -21.57
C SER A 119 32.70 -1.02 -22.91
N ILE A 120 32.35 -0.32 -23.98
CA ILE A 120 32.87 -0.54 -25.33
C ILE A 120 34.37 -0.21 -25.28
N PRO A 121 35.29 -1.15 -25.53
CA PRO A 121 36.69 -0.80 -25.66
C PRO A 121 36.85 0.02 -26.94
N LEU A 122 37.16 1.31 -26.80
CA LEU A 122 37.61 2.15 -27.90
C LEU A 122 38.96 1.63 -28.39
N GLY A 123 38.92 0.75 -29.39
CA GLY A 123 40.08 0.39 -30.19
C GLY A 123 40.56 1.65 -30.94
N ARG A 124 41.79 2.08 -30.65
CA ARG A 124 42.46 3.16 -31.38
C ARG A 124 42.82 2.62 -32.76
N CYS A 125 42.20 3.16 -33.80
CA CYS A 125 42.72 3.13 -35.17
C CYS A 125 43.53 4.41 -35.41
#